data_AF-A0A931V7W3-F1
#
_entry.id   AF-A0A931V7W3-F1
#
_cell.length_a   1.000
_cell.length_b   1.000
_cell.length_c   1.000
_cell.angle_alpha   90.00
_cell.angle_beta   90.00
_cell.angle_gamma   90.00
#
_symmetry.space_group_name_H-M   'P 1'
#
loop_
_entity.id
_entity.type
_entity.pdbx_description
1 polymer ?
#
loop_
_entity_poly.entity_id
_entity_poly.type
_entity_poly.pdbx_seq_one_letter_code
_entity_poly.pdbx_strand_id
1 'polypeptide(L)'
;MRRSLRRTVLLVALAIGSAVSAGSAPASAQTSAPAAATASAFLDAKLKTVRALLSQPASPEREKKLDAELGTLVDYDDMAKVALGEEWGKRSKEEIAEFTGLLRQLIEKNYKKRLQDTLKYDIANKGEEPKGAD
;
A
#
# COMPACT_ATOMS: atom_id res chain seq x y z
N MET A 1 -15.04 29.61 35.64
CA MET A 1 -15.39 29.01 36.96
C MET A 1 -16.00 27.64 36.73
N ARG A 2 -15.64 26.71 37.61
CA ARG A 2 -15.69 25.25 37.46
C ARG A 2 -17.13 24.73 37.44
N ARG A 3 -17.58 24.06 36.37
CA ARG A 3 -18.79 23.22 36.42
C ARG A 3 -18.37 21.80 36.77
N SER A 4 -18.31 21.55 38.07
CA SER A 4 -18.08 20.22 38.63
C SER A 4 -19.39 19.46 38.76
N LEU A 5 -19.42 18.30 38.10
CA LEU A 5 -19.69 16.98 38.66
C LEU A 5 -21.08 16.61 39.22
N ARG A 6 -21.46 15.39 38.80
CA ARG A 6 -22.19 14.29 39.47
C ARG A 6 -23.59 14.07 38.91
N ARG A 7 -23.74 13.05 38.05
CA ARG A 7 -23.91 11.61 38.37
C ARG A 7 -25.28 11.36 39.02
N THR A 8 -26.23 10.93 38.21
CA THR A 8 -27.37 10.13 38.67
C THR A 8 -27.64 9.05 37.63
N VAL A 9 -27.21 7.84 37.95
CA VAL A 9 -27.60 6.56 37.32
C VAL A 9 -28.75 6.03 38.15
N LEU A 10 -29.88 5.68 37.52
CA LEU A 10 -30.98 4.82 38.03
C LEU A 10 -32.12 4.96 36.98
N LEU A 11 -32.85 3.96 36.50
CA LEU A 11 -32.91 2.52 36.72
C LEU A 11 -33.97 1.95 35.75
N VAL A 12 -33.90 0.64 35.52
CA VAL A 12 -35.02 -0.29 35.23
C VAL A 12 -35.77 -0.14 33.90
N ALA A 13 -35.62 -1.19 33.06
CA ALA A 13 -36.78 -1.87 32.49
C ALA A 13 -36.50 -3.39 32.45
N LEU A 14 -37.09 -4.08 33.42
CA LEU A 14 -37.28 -5.51 33.49
C LEU A 14 -38.46 -5.88 32.57
N ALA A 15 -38.24 -6.78 31.60
CA ALA A 15 -39.33 -7.47 30.91
C ALA A 15 -38.97 -8.94 30.74
N ILE A 16 -39.96 -9.74 31.10
CA ILE A 16 -39.96 -11.17 31.40
C ILE A 16 -39.93 -11.99 30.11
N GLY A 17 -39.39 -13.20 30.22
CA GLY A 17 -39.04 -14.06 29.09
C GLY A 17 -40.21 -14.67 28.34
N SER A 18 -39.87 -15.32 27.21
CA SER A 18 -40.49 -16.55 26.73
C SER A 18 -39.71 -17.13 25.54
N ALA A 19 -39.71 -18.47 25.51
CA ALA A 19 -39.50 -19.34 24.36
C ALA A 19 -38.08 -19.45 23.76
N VAL A 20 -37.32 -20.39 24.33
CA VAL A 20 -36.33 -21.16 23.57
C VAL A 20 -37.08 -21.84 22.41
N SER A 21 -36.77 -21.39 21.19
CA SER A 21 -37.10 -22.12 19.96
C SER A 21 -35.76 -22.42 19.33
N ALA A 22 -35.31 -23.68 19.43
CA ALA A 22 -34.22 -24.20 18.65
C ALA A 22 -34.67 -24.25 17.18
N GLY A 23 -34.72 -23.08 16.53
CA GLY A 23 -34.79 -22.95 15.10
C GLY A 23 -33.36 -22.91 14.59
N SER A 24 -32.91 -24.01 14.00
CA SER A 24 -31.71 -24.06 13.18
C SER A 24 -31.90 -23.10 12.01
N ALA A 25 -31.65 -21.81 12.23
CA ALA A 25 -31.52 -20.86 11.15
C ALA A 25 -30.30 -21.31 10.33
N PRO A 26 -30.43 -21.48 9.00
CA PRO A 26 -29.26 -21.69 8.17
C PRO A 26 -28.34 -20.50 8.44
N ALA A 27 -27.18 -20.78 9.02
CA ALA A 27 -26.09 -19.83 9.07
C ALA A 27 -25.82 -19.45 7.62
N SER A 28 -26.32 -18.28 7.20
CA SER A 28 -25.98 -17.69 5.94
C SER A 28 -24.46 -17.62 5.94
N ALA A 29 -23.83 -18.50 5.15
CA ALA A 29 -22.43 -18.38 4.83
C ALA A 29 -22.28 -16.98 4.23
N GLN A 30 -21.83 -16.04 5.04
CA GLN A 30 -21.32 -14.77 4.55
C GLN A 30 -20.17 -15.19 3.65
N THR A 31 -20.42 -15.19 2.35
CA THR A 31 -19.40 -15.25 1.33
C THR A 31 -18.49 -14.10 1.65
N SER A 32 -17.37 -14.37 2.32
CA SER A 32 -16.35 -13.39 2.61
C SER A 32 -16.01 -12.76 1.27
N ALA A 33 -16.36 -11.48 1.10
CA ALA A 33 -15.85 -10.72 -0.03
C ALA A 33 -14.32 -10.92 -0.04
N PRO A 34 -13.69 -11.16 -1.19
CA PRO A 34 -12.25 -11.36 -1.24
C PRO A 34 -11.60 -10.18 -0.53
N ALA A 35 -10.83 -10.49 0.52
CA ALA A 35 -10.12 -9.47 1.29
C ALA A 35 -9.34 -8.61 0.29
N ALA A 36 -9.55 -7.30 0.32
CA ALA A 36 -8.79 -6.37 -0.50
C ALA A 36 -7.30 -6.63 -0.26
N ALA A 37 -6.53 -6.77 -1.34
CA ALA A 37 -5.10 -7.05 -1.23
C ALA A 37 -4.43 -5.93 -0.42
N THR A 38 -3.68 -6.31 0.62
CA THR A 38 -2.96 -5.39 1.49
C THR A 38 -1.73 -4.79 0.79
N ALA A 39 -1.18 -3.71 1.32
CA ALA A 39 0.04 -3.12 0.76
C ALA A 39 1.25 -4.08 0.89
N SER A 40 1.28 -4.88 1.96
CA SER A 40 2.25 -5.94 2.20
C SER A 40 2.15 -7.02 1.13
N ALA A 41 0.94 -7.48 0.81
CA ALA A 41 0.72 -8.46 -0.24
C ALA A 41 1.15 -7.92 -1.61
N PHE A 42 0.91 -6.64 -1.88
CA PHE A 42 1.40 -5.98 -3.10
C PHE A 42 2.93 -5.97 -3.16
N LEU A 43 3.60 -5.55 -2.08
CA LEU A 43 5.06 -5.50 -2.01
C LEU A 43 5.69 -6.90 -2.15
N ASP A 44 5.13 -7.91 -1.49
CA ASP A 44 5.61 -9.29 -1.56
C ASP A 44 5.49 -9.86 -2.99
N ALA A 45 4.36 -9.61 -3.67
CA ALA A 45 4.17 -10.00 -5.05
C ALA A 45 5.18 -9.32 -5.98
N LYS A 46 5.42 -8.01 -5.80
CA LYS A 46 6.40 -7.26 -6.59
C LYS A 46 7.81 -7.75 -6.36
N LEU A 47 8.19 -8.00 -5.11
CA LEU A 47 9.49 -8.53 -4.75
C LEU A 47 9.74 -9.91 -5.38
N LYS A 48 8.73 -10.79 -5.37
CA LYS A 48 8.80 -12.10 -6.03
C LYS A 48 9.04 -11.96 -7.53
N THR A 49 8.30 -11.08 -8.20
CA THR A 49 8.45 -10.83 -9.65
C THR A 49 9.82 -10.26 -9.98
N VAL A 50 10.29 -9.25 -9.23
CA VAL A 50 11.60 -8.63 -9.44
C VAL A 50 12.73 -9.64 -9.23
N ARG A 51 12.66 -10.47 -8.17
CA ARG A 51 13.64 -11.55 -7.94
C ARG A 51 13.64 -12.56 -9.08
N ALA A 52 12.47 -12.98 -9.55
CA ALA A 52 12.36 -13.90 -10.68
C ALA A 52 13.00 -13.33 -11.95
N LEU A 53 12.77 -12.05 -12.27
CA LEU A 53 13.39 -11.37 -13.41
C LEU A 53 14.92 -11.28 -13.27
N LEU A 54 15.41 -10.93 -12.08
CA LEU A 54 16.84 -10.80 -11.81
C LEU A 54 17.58 -12.14 -11.77
N SER A 55 16.87 -13.26 -11.52
CA SER A 55 17.45 -14.60 -11.63
C SER A 55 17.70 -15.05 -13.08
N GLN A 56 17.10 -14.36 -14.06
CA GLN A 56 17.28 -14.65 -15.48
C GLN A 56 18.54 -13.96 -16.03
N PRO A 57 19.18 -14.53 -17.07
CA PRO A 57 20.27 -13.89 -17.78
C PRO A 57 19.91 -12.47 -18.25
N ALA A 58 20.91 -11.59 -18.29
CA ALA A 58 20.72 -10.23 -18.77
C ALA A 58 20.33 -10.23 -20.25
N SER A 59 19.22 -9.54 -20.56
CA SER A 59 18.71 -9.35 -21.92
C SER A 59 17.92 -8.04 -21.98
N PRO A 60 17.86 -7.37 -23.14
CA PRO A 60 17.06 -6.15 -23.31
C PRO A 60 15.60 -6.33 -22.89
N GLU A 61 15.00 -7.49 -23.18
CA GLU A 61 13.63 -7.83 -22.82
C GLU A 61 13.44 -7.96 -21.31
N ARG A 62 14.39 -8.60 -20.62
CA ARG A 62 14.37 -8.69 -19.15
C ARG A 62 14.53 -7.31 -18.52
N GLU A 63 15.41 -6.47 -19.07
CA GLU A 63 15.58 -5.10 -18.57
C GLU A 63 14.31 -4.27 -18.74
N LYS A 64 13.65 -4.35 -19.90
CA LYS A 64 12.38 -3.66 -20.13
C LYS A 64 11.29 -4.08 -19.15
N LYS A 65 11.20 -5.38 -18.83
CA LYS A 65 10.25 -5.90 -17.83
C LYS A 65 10.60 -5.43 -16.43
N LEU A 66 11.88 -5.44 -16.08
CA LEU A 66 12.34 -4.97 -14.77
C LEU A 66 12.03 -3.48 -14.58
N ASP A 67 12.29 -2.66 -15.59
CA ASP A 67 12.01 -1.22 -15.55
C ASP A 67 10.49 -0.97 -15.42
N ALA A 68 9.66 -1.76 -16.12
CA ALA A 68 8.21 -1.69 -15.97
C ALA A 68 7.75 -2.06 -14.54
N GLU A 69 8.28 -3.12 -13.94
CA GLU A 69 7.90 -3.52 -12.58
C GLU A 69 8.35 -2.50 -11.53
N LEU A 70 9.60 -2.03 -11.61
CA LEU A 70 10.11 -0.98 -10.71
C LEU A 70 9.33 0.33 -10.88
N GLY A 71 8.95 0.64 -12.12
CA GLY A 71 8.13 1.80 -12.47
C GLY A 71 6.76 1.83 -11.78
N THR A 72 6.25 0.69 -11.31
CA THR A 72 4.97 0.60 -10.56
C THR A 72 5.11 0.77 -9.06
N LEU A 73 6.34 0.77 -8.52
CA LEU A 73 6.58 0.88 -7.07
C LEU A 73 6.65 2.33 -6.58
N VAL A 74 6.91 3.26 -7.49
CA VAL A 74 7.13 4.67 -7.17
C VAL A 74 6.19 5.51 -8.00
N ASP A 75 5.44 6.40 -7.33
CA ASP A 75 4.71 7.46 -7.99
C ASP A 75 5.68 8.59 -8.34
N TYR A 76 6.18 8.54 -9.57
CA TYR A 76 7.17 9.52 -10.04
C TYR A 76 6.55 10.90 -10.26
N ASP A 77 5.25 10.99 -10.54
CA ASP A 77 4.59 12.26 -10.75
C ASP A 77 4.44 12.99 -9.41
N ASP A 78 3.99 12.30 -8.36
CA ASP A 78 3.90 12.88 -7.03
C ASP A 78 5.29 13.19 -6.45
N MET A 79 6.27 12.31 -6.64
CA MET A 79 7.64 12.56 -6.22
C MET A 79 8.27 13.75 -6.96
N ALA A 80 8.02 13.90 -8.26
CA ALA A 80 8.50 15.04 -9.04
C ALA A 80 7.84 16.34 -8.55
N LYS A 81 6.55 16.30 -8.22
CA LYS A 81 5.82 17.42 -7.65
C LYS A 81 6.38 17.85 -6.29
N VAL A 82 6.64 16.88 -5.42
CA VAL A 82 7.28 17.16 -4.12
C VAL A 82 8.69 17.72 -4.32
N ALA A 83 9.46 17.19 -5.26
CA ALA A 83 10.82 17.65 -5.53
C ALA A 83 10.89 19.07 -6.11
N LEU A 84 9.95 19.44 -6.98
CA LEU A 84 9.88 20.78 -7.59
C LEU A 84 9.24 21.82 -6.66
N GLY A 85 8.39 21.40 -5.72
CA GLY A 85 7.77 22.28 -4.74
C GLY A 85 7.05 23.47 -5.40
N GLU A 86 7.41 24.69 -5.01
CA GLU A 86 6.81 25.93 -5.55
C GLU A 86 7.05 26.12 -7.05
N GLU A 87 8.09 25.53 -7.62
CA GLU A 87 8.38 25.64 -9.05
C GLU A 87 7.42 24.80 -9.90
N TRP A 88 6.75 23.78 -9.32
CA TRP A 88 5.84 22.90 -10.06
C TRP A 88 4.78 23.67 -10.85
N GLY A 89 4.13 24.65 -10.21
CA GLY A 89 3.09 25.46 -10.84
C GLY A 89 3.61 26.50 -11.84
N LYS A 90 4.93 26.72 -11.87
CA LYS A 90 5.59 27.68 -12.77
C LYS A 90 6.15 27.02 -14.03
N ARG A 91 6.21 25.69 -14.06
CA ARG A 91 6.72 24.91 -15.19
C ARG A 91 5.63 24.63 -16.22
N SER A 92 6.02 24.52 -17.49
CA SER A 92 5.15 23.99 -18.53
C SER A 92 4.91 22.49 -18.34
N LYS A 93 3.90 21.94 -19.02
CA LYS A 93 3.64 20.49 -18.98
C LYS A 93 4.79 19.70 -19.58
N GLU A 94 5.43 20.24 -20.61
CA GLU A 94 6.59 19.66 -21.28
C GLU A 94 7.80 19.63 -20.36
N GLU A 95 8.08 20.72 -19.64
CA GLU A 95 9.16 20.78 -18.65
C GLU A 95 8.94 19.80 -17.48
N ILE A 96 7.69 19.69 -16.99
CA ILE A 96 7.32 18.73 -15.95
C ILE A 96 7.54 17.29 -16.44
N ALA A 97 7.11 16.98 -17.67
CA ALA A 97 7.27 15.66 -18.25
C ALA A 97 8.75 15.30 -18.44
N GLU A 98 9.56 16.24 -18.93
CA GLU A 98 11.00 16.05 -19.09
C GLU A 98 11.69 15.82 -17.74
N PHE A 99 11.42 16.69 -16.77
CA PHE A 99 11.99 16.56 -15.42
C PHE A 99 11.63 15.22 -14.78
N THR A 100 10.35 14.83 -14.85
CA THR A 100 9.87 13.57 -14.29
C THR A 100 10.52 12.37 -14.98
N GLY A 101 10.70 12.43 -16.30
CA GLY A 101 11.43 11.44 -17.07
C GLY A 101 12.90 11.30 -16.64
N LEU A 102 13.60 12.42 -16.45
CA LEU A 102 14.99 12.41 -15.99
C LEU A 102 15.12 11.89 -14.55
N LEU A 103 14.22 12.29 -13.66
CA LEU A 103 14.17 11.81 -12.28
C LEU A 103 13.96 10.28 -12.24
N ARG A 104 13.03 9.77 -13.04
CA ARG A 104 12.80 8.32 -13.20
C ARG A 104 14.07 7.61 -13.63
N GLN A 105 14.70 8.06 -14.71
CA GLN A 105 15.94 7.44 -15.23
C GLN A 105 17.06 7.45 -14.18
N LEU A 106 17.22 8.53 -13.43
CA LEU A 106 18.22 8.64 -12.38
C LEU A 106 17.99 7.58 -11.30
N ILE A 107 16.77 7.49 -10.80
CA ILE A 107 16.39 6.55 -9.72
C ILE A 107 16.55 5.12 -10.21
N GLU A 108 15.95 4.77 -11.34
CA GLU A 108 16.03 3.41 -11.89
C GLU A 108 17.48 2.97 -12.09
N LYS A 109 18.34 3.81 -12.69
CA LYS A 109 19.77 3.50 -12.87
C LYS A 109 20.51 3.28 -11.55
N ASN A 110 20.25 4.11 -10.54
CA ASN A 110 20.94 4.01 -9.25
C ASN A 110 20.51 2.78 -8.44
N TYR A 111 19.21 2.45 -8.42
CA TYR A 111 18.69 1.35 -7.60
C TYR A 111 18.80 -0.01 -8.29
N LYS A 112 18.64 -0.08 -9.62
CA LYS A 112 18.77 -1.33 -10.38
C LYS A 112 20.15 -1.97 -10.23
N LYS A 113 21.21 -1.16 -10.25
CA LYS A 113 22.58 -1.61 -9.97
C LYS A 113 22.69 -2.28 -8.60
N ARG A 114 22.08 -1.67 -7.57
CA ARG A 114 22.10 -2.19 -6.19
C ARG A 114 21.24 -3.44 -6.00
N LEU A 115 20.11 -3.56 -6.71
CA LEU A 115 19.23 -4.72 -6.60
C LEU A 115 19.92 -6.02 -7.00
N GLN A 116 20.80 -5.97 -8.01
CA GLN A 116 21.61 -7.12 -8.43
C GLN A 116 22.56 -7.58 -7.33
N ASP A 117 23.21 -6.64 -6.64
CA ASP A 117 24.13 -6.93 -5.52
C ASP A 117 23.39 -7.47 -4.29
N THR A 118 22.11 -7.12 -4.14
CA THR A 118 21.30 -7.40 -2.94
C THR A 118 20.50 -8.71 -3.04
N LEU A 119 20.55 -9.43 -4.17
CA LEU A 119 19.85 -10.71 -4.34
C LEU A 119 20.17 -11.76 -3.27
N LYS A 120 21.32 -11.64 -2.60
CA LYS A 120 21.79 -12.56 -1.58
C LYS A 120 21.13 -12.37 -0.20
N TYR A 121 20.28 -11.35 -0.04
CA TYR A 121 19.65 -11.04 1.24
C TYR A 121 18.18 -11.46 1.28
N ASP A 122 17.80 -12.05 2.41
CA ASP A 122 16.40 -12.27 2.76
C ASP A 122 15.74 -10.96 3.18
N ILE A 123 14.50 -10.76 2.71
CA ILE A 123 13.70 -9.57 3.02
C ILE A 123 12.45 -10.08 3.71
N ALA A 124 12.19 -9.59 4.92
CA ALA A 124 11.00 -9.89 5.70
C ALA A 124 10.20 -8.61 5.95
N ASN A 125 8.91 -8.65 5.62
CA ASN A 125 8.00 -7.58 5.98
C ASN A 125 7.67 -7.68 7.49
N LYS A 126 7.72 -6.55 8.21
CA LYS A 126 7.52 -6.50 9.66
C LYS A 126 6.07 -6.29 10.10
N GLY A 127 5.14 -6.28 9.14
CA GLY A 127 3.73 -6.00 9.38
C GLY A 127 3.33 -4.62 8.86
N GLU A 128 2.04 -4.31 8.94
CA GLU A 128 1.45 -3.07 8.44
C GLU A 128 0.75 -2.31 9.57
N GLU A 129 1.01 -1.01 9.67
CA GLU A 129 0.19 -0.11 10.48
C GLU A 129 -0.73 0.68 9.53
N PRO A 130 -2.06 0.42 9.54
CA PRO A 130 -2.97 1.19 8.72
C PRO A 130 -3.04 2.63 9.24
N LYS A 131 -2.83 3.60 8.34
CA LYS A 131 -3.01 5.03 8.63
C LYS A 131 -4.32 5.50 7.98
N GLY A 132 -5.26 6.00 8.79
CA GLY A 132 -6.51 6.62 8.32
C GLY A 132 -7.78 5.76 8.45
N ALA A 133 -7.95 5.03 9.53
CA ALA A 133 -9.22 4.35 9.85
C ALA A 133 -10.13 5.25 10.71
N ASP A 134 -10.19 6.53 10.34
CA ASP A 134 -10.89 7.61 11.05
C ASP A 134 -12.07 8.11 10.23
#